data_AF-A0A7W5HTP7-F1
#
_entry.id   AF-A0A7W5HTP7-F1
#
_cell.length_a   1.000
_cell.length_b   1.000
_cell.length_c   1.000
_cell.angle_alpha   90.00
_cell.angle_beta   90.00
_cell.angle_gamma   90.00
#
_symmetry.space_group_name_H-M   'P 1'
#
loop_
_entity.id
_entity.type
_entity.pdbx_description
1 polymer ?
#
loop_
_entity_poly.entity_id
_entity_poly.type
_entity_poly.pdbx_seq_one_letter_code
_entity_poly.pdbx_strand_id
1 'polypeptide(L)' 'MPDKNRPLTPEQRIKELEEQLALSNKKAQFFEAVVDVLKNDYGLSVVKKRPGKSSRKNESKT' A
#
# COMPACT_ATOMS: atom_id res chain seq x y z
N MET A 1 -8.79 32.01 14.72
CA MET A 1 -8.20 31.22 13.61
C MET A 1 -6.71 31.15 13.84
N PRO A 2 -6.13 30.05 14.35
CA PRO A 2 -4.70 30.03 14.63
C PRO A 2 -3.91 29.99 13.32
N ASP A 3 -2.92 30.88 13.25
CA ASP A 3 -2.13 31.20 12.07
C ASP A 3 -1.39 29.97 11.52
N LYS A 4 -1.76 29.55 10.31
CA LYS A 4 -1.21 28.40 9.59
C LYS A 4 0.24 28.60 9.08
N ASN A 5 0.91 29.68 9.47
CA ASN A 5 2.16 30.12 8.84
C ASN A 5 3.33 30.32 9.81
N ARG A 6 3.22 29.85 11.06
CA ARG A 6 4.38 29.78 11.96
C ARG A 6 5.12 28.47 11.71
N PRO A 7 6.45 28.47 11.53
CA PRO A 7 7.19 27.24 11.42
C PRO A 7 6.98 26.45 12.72
N LEU A 8 6.33 25.28 12.61
CA LEU A 8 6.20 24.33 13.72
C LEU A 8 7.59 24.08 14.30
N THR A 9 7.67 24.06 15.63
CA THR A 9 8.91 23.70 16.33
C THR A 9 9.37 22.32 15.85
N PRO A 10 10.69 22.06 15.82
CA PRO A 10 11.21 20.76 15.38
C PRO A 10 10.56 19.58 16.10
N GLU A 11 10.30 19.70 17.41
CA GLU A 11 9.65 18.66 18.22
C GLU A 11 8.21 18.36 17.78
N GLN A 12 7.44 19.40 17.42
CA GLN A 12 6.07 19.21 16.92
C GLN A 12 6.05 18.47 15.58
N ARG A 13 7.03 18.77 14.70
CA ARG A 13 7.16 18.07 13.41
C ARG A 13 7.57 16.61 13.59
N ILE A 14 8.51 16.35 14.51
CA ILE A 14 8.94 14.97 14.82
C ILE A 14 7.74 14.16 15.31
N LYS A 15 6.96 14.69 16.25
CA LYS A 15 5.77 14.01 16.77
C LYS A 15 4.73 13.71 15.68
N GLU A 16 4.48 14.66 14.79
CA GLU A 16 3.58 14.45 13.64
C GLU A 16 4.10 13.35 12.70
N LEU A 17 5.39 13.36 12.41
CA LEU A 17 6.03 12.34 11.57
C LEU A 17 6.01 10.95 12.21
N GLU A 18 6.24 10.85 13.52
CA GLU A 18 6.14 9.60 14.28
C GLU A 18 4.72 9.02 14.23
N GLU A 19 3.70 9.87 14.37
CA GLU A 19 2.30 9.46 14.22
C GLU A 19 2.01 8.96 12.80
N GLN A 20 2.48 9.67 11.77
CA GLN A 20 2.33 9.24 10.39
C GLN A 20 3.04 7.91 10.12
N LEU A 21 4.23 7.70 10.68
CA LEU A 21 4.97 6.44 10.56
C LEU A 21 4.21 5.29 11.23
N ALA A 22 3.70 5.49 12.44
CA ALA A 22 2.90 4.48 13.14
C ALA A 22 1.63 4.10 12.37
N LEU A 23 0.91 5.10 11.84
CA LEU A 23 -0.27 4.89 11.01
C LEU A 23 0.06 4.16 9.71
N SER A 24 1.17 4.52 9.05
CA SER A 24 1.63 3.88 7.82
C SER A 24 1.97 2.41 8.05
N ASN A 25 2.70 2.11 9.13
CA ASN A 25 3.07 0.75 9.49
C ASN A 25 1.83 -0.11 9.79
N LYS A 26 0.86 0.44 10.53
CA LYS A 26 -0.42 -0.24 10.81
C LYS A 26 -1.19 -0.55 9.53
N LYS A 27 -1.23 0.39 8.58
CA LYS A 27 -1.87 0.19 7.27
C LYS A 27 -1.14 -0.88 6.46
N ALA A 28 0.20 -0.86 6.44
CA ALA A 28 1.01 -1.84 5.72
C ALA A 28 0.74 -3.27 6.23
N GLN A 29 0.78 -3.48 7.54
CA GLN A 29 0.46 -4.77 8.17
C GLN A 29 -0.95 -5.26 7.83
N PHE A 30 -1.93 -4.34 7.82
CA PHE A 30 -3.29 -4.67 7.42
C PHE A 30 -3.38 -5.14 5.96
N PHE A 31 -2.72 -4.45 5.03
CA PHE A 31 -2.74 -4.84 3.62
C PHE A 31 -2.03 -6.17 3.38
N GLU A 32 -0.93 -6.44 4.09
CA GLU A 32 -0.24 -7.72 4.03
C GLU A 32 -1.18 -8.86 4.46
N ALA A 33 -1.86 -8.72 5.60
CA ALA A 33 -2.82 -9.70 6.08
C ALA A 33 -3.98 -9.93 5.08
N VAL A 34 -4.53 -8.87 4.49
CA VAL A 34 -5.60 -8.98 3.47
C VAL A 34 -5.08 -9.73 2.24
N VAL A 35 -3.87 -9.42 1.78
CA VAL A 35 -3.26 -10.10 0.63
C VAL A 35 -3.05 -11.59 0.93
N ASP A 36 -2.64 -11.95 2.13
CA ASP A 36 -2.42 -13.34 2.50
C ASP A 36 -3.73 -14.15 2.57
N VAL A 37 -4.81 -13.57 3.10
CA VAL A 37 -6.16 -14.16 3.04
C VAL A 37 -6.58 -14.40 1.58
N LEU A 38 -6.41 -13.42 0.70
CA LEU A 38 -6.77 -13.55 -0.71
C LEU A 38 -5.97 -14.65 -1.43
N LYS A 39 -4.69 -14.82 -1.08
CA LYS A 39 -3.85 -15.89 -1.64
C LYS A 39 -4.25 -17.26 -1.11
N ASN A 40 -4.43 -17.39 0.20
CA ASN A 40 -4.60 -18.67 0.87
C ASN A 40 -6.02 -19.22 0.70
N ASP A 41 -7.04 -18.38 0.90
CA ASP A 41 -8.44 -18.83 0.94
C ASP A 41 -9.09 -18.81 -0.44
N TYR A 42 -8.65 -17.91 -1.32
CA TYR A 42 -9.24 -17.70 -2.65
C TYR A 42 -8.30 -18.03 -3.81
N GLY A 43 -7.04 -18.39 -3.55
CA GLY A 43 -6.06 -18.71 -4.60
C GLY A 43 -5.72 -17.53 -5.52
N LEU A 44 -6.03 -16.30 -5.12
CA LEU A 44 -5.85 -15.11 -5.93
C LEU A 44 -4.37 -14.69 -5.94
N SER A 45 -3.73 -14.85 -7.09
CA SER A 45 -2.37 -14.36 -7.31
C SER A 45 -2.40 -12.86 -7.63
N VAL A 46 -1.98 -12.01 -6.67
CA VAL A 46 -1.82 -10.55 -6.86
C VAL A 46 -0.58 -10.21 -7.72
N VAL A 47 -0.12 -11.14 -8.57
CA VAL A 47 0.94 -10.87 -9.52
C VAL A 47 0.39 -9.92 -10.58
N LYS A 48 0.66 -8.62 -10.41
CA LYS A 48 0.51 -7.66 -11.49
C LYS A 48 1.30 -8.18 -12.70
N LYS A 49 0.63 -8.27 -13.86
CA LYS A 49 1.33 -8.54 -15.11
C LYS A 49 2.43 -7.49 -15.27
N ARG A 50 3.63 -7.92 -15.68
CA ARG A 50 4.74 -6.99 -15.92
C ARG A 50 4.25 -5.89 -16.86
N PRO A 51 4.44 -4.60 -16.54
CA PRO A 51 4.09 -3.52 -17.45
C PRO A 51 4.81 -3.75 -18.78
N GLY A 52 4.07 -3.81 -19.89
CA GLY A 52 4.62 -4.07 -21.23
C GLY A 52 4.54 -5.52 -21.74
N LYS A 53 3.97 -6.47 -20.98
CA LYS A 53 3.65 -7.81 -21.50
C LYS A 53 2.13 -7.95 -21.66
N SER A 54 1.63 -7.93 -22.90
CA SER A 54 0.23 -8.25 -23.19
C SER A 54 -0.06 -9.73 -22.92
N SER A 55 -1.29 -10.06 -22.51
CA SER A 55 -1.72 -11.44 -22.40
C SER A 55 -1.78 -12.06 -23.80
N ARG A 56 -0.91 -13.02 -24.10
CA ARG A 56 -1.08 -13.84 -25.30
C ARG A 56 -2.35 -14.67 -25.11
N LYS A 57 -3.33 -14.45 -25.99
CA LYS A 57 -4.49 -15.34 -26.11
C LYS A 57 -3.94 -16.68 -26.60
N ASN A 58 -4.04 -17.72 -25.78
CA ASN A 58 -3.74 -19.07 -26.23
C ASN A 58 -4.80 -19.43 -27.26
N GLU A 59 -4.39 -19.53 -28.51
CA GLU A 59 -5.22 -20.00 -29.61
C GLU A 59 -5.48 -21.49 -29.33
N SER A 60 -6.71 -21.82 -28.98
CA SER A 60 -7.15 -23.20 -28.84
C SER A 60 -6.96 -23.87 -30.20
N LYS A 61 -5.97 -24.76 -30.31
CA LYS A 61 -5.81 -25.61 -31.49
C LYS A 61 -7.02 -26.53 -31.59
N THR A 62 -7.65 -26.50 -32.77
CA THR A 62 -8.63 -27.45 -33.30
C THR A 62 -8.16 -28.89 -33.21
#